data_AF-A0A7K4F7F5-F1
#
_entry.id   AF-A0A7K4F7F5-F1
#
_cell.length_a   1.000
_cell.length_b   1.000
_cell.length_c   1.000
_cell.angle_alpha   90.00
_cell.angle_beta   90.00
_cell.angle_gamma   90.00
#
_symmetry.space_group_name_H-M   'P 1'
#
loop_
_entity.id
_entity.type
_entity.pdbx_description
1 polymer ?
#
loop_
_entity_poly.entity_id
_entity_poly.type
_entity_poly.pdbx_seq_one_letter_code
_entity_poly.pdbx_strand_id
1 'polypeptide(L)' 'MKIANIPIIAGTIIGIFGIVFHLQGYAVVGPESSFMYSNPDWITYGMQIAIVGAIIIAGGIGMSFYKKD' A
#
# COMPACT_ATOMS: atom_id res chain seq x y z
N MET A 1 19.28 -9.52 -5.03
CA MET A 1 17.82 -9.69 -4.87
C MET A 1 17.29 -10.31 -6.16
N LYS A 2 16.36 -11.28 -6.10
CA LYS A 2 15.66 -11.70 -7.33
C LYS A 2 14.83 -10.51 -7.84
N ILE A 3 14.73 -10.32 -9.16
CA ILE A 3 13.98 -9.20 -9.76
C ILE A 3 12.54 -9.18 -9.25
N ALA A 4 11.94 -10.37 -9.06
CA ALA A 4 10.60 -10.52 -8.52
C ALA A 4 10.43 -10.05 -7.05
N ASN A 5 11.52 -9.90 -6.29
CA ASN A 5 11.45 -9.39 -4.91
C ASN A 5 11.28 -7.87 -4.87
N ILE A 6 11.72 -7.15 -5.90
CA ILE A 6 11.62 -5.68 -5.97
C ILE A 6 10.16 -5.21 -5.89
N PRO A 7 9.22 -5.69 -6.73
CA PRO A 7 7.82 -5.30 -6.63
C PRO A 7 7.18 -5.76 -5.33
N ILE A 8 7.56 -6.93 -4.78
CA ILE A 8 7.01 -7.38 -3.48
C ILE A 8 7.37 -6.39 -2.37
N ILE A 9 8.62 -5.94 -2.31
CA ILE A 9 9.08 -4.96 -1.32
C ILE A 9 8.39 -3.61 -1.55
N ALA A 10 8.37 -3.11 -2.78
CA ALA A 10 7.74 -1.84 -3.11
C ALA A 10 6.24 -1.84 -2.80
N GLY A 11 5.52 -2.88 -3.21
CA GLY A 11 4.10 -3.04 -2.95
C GLY A 11 3.78 -3.16 -1.47
N THR A 12 4.65 -3.79 -0.67
CA THR A 12 4.52 -3.86 0.79
C THR A 12 4.62 -2.48 1.43
N ILE A 13 5.63 -1.69 1.03
CA ILE A 13 5.81 -0.32 1.54
C ILE A 13 4.60 0.56 1.20
N ILE A 14 4.17 0.52 -0.07
CA ILE A 14 2.99 1.25 -0.55
C ILE A 14 1.73 0.82 0.21
N GLY A 15 1.54 -0.49 0.39
CA GLY A 15 0.40 -1.06 1.12
C GLY A 15 0.34 -0.59 2.57
N ILE A 16 1.47 -0.62 3.28
CA ILE A 16 1.57 -0.12 4.67
C ILE A 16 1.20 1.37 4.72
N PHE A 17 1.75 2.19 3.83
CA PHE A 17 1.39 3.61 3.78
C PHE A 17 -0.09 3.84 3.49
N GLY A 18 -0.67 3.10 2.54
CA GLY A 18 -2.11 3.18 2.25
C GLY A 18 -2.98 2.87 3.46
N ILE A 19 -2.64 1.81 4.21
CA ILE A 19 -3.33 1.45 5.46
C ILE A 19 -3.19 2.56 6.50
N VAL A 20 -1.98 3.09 6.70
CA VAL A 20 -1.75 4.19 7.65
C VAL A 20 -2.58 5.42 7.25
N PHE A 21 -2.59 5.82 5.98
CA PHE A 21 -3.35 6.98 5.51
C PHE A 21 -4.85 6.78 5.65
N HIS A 22 -5.35 5.58 5.37
CA HIS A 22 -6.75 5.22 5.58
C HIS A 22 -7.16 5.37 7.06
N LEU A 23 -6.32 4.87 7.97
CA LEU A 23 -6.55 4.97 9.41
C LEU A 23 -6.39 6.41 9.93
N GLN A 24 -5.51 7.22 9.34
CA GLN A 24 -5.44 8.67 9.62
C GLN A 24 -6.73 9.37 9.21
N GLY A 25 -7.31 9.01 8.05
CA GLY A 25 -8.61 9.54 7.60
C GLY A 25 -9.74 9.30 8.62
N TYR A 26 -9.72 8.16 9.31
CA TYR A 26 -10.64 7.83 10.42
C TYR A 26 -10.24 8.39 11.78
N ALA A 27 -9.16 9.16 11.88
CA ALA A 27 -8.62 9.66 13.14
C ALA A 27 -8.25 8.54 14.15
N VAL A 28 -7.91 7.34 13.66
CA VAL A 28 -7.51 6.19 14.50
C VAL A 28 -6.02 6.26 14.84
N VAL A 29 -5.20 6.79 13.92
CA VAL A 29 -3.74 6.93 14.08
C VAL A 29 -3.29 8.30 13.58
N GLY A 30 -2.07 8.70 13.97
CA GLY A 30 -1.43 9.92 13.48
C GLY A 30 -1.72 11.17 14.32
N PRO A 31 -1.00 12.28 14.06
CA PRO A 31 -1.18 13.53 14.79
C PRO A 31 -2.40 14.30 14.27
N GLU A 32 -3.14 14.95 15.18
CA GLU A 32 -4.28 15.80 14.83
C GLU A 32 -3.92 16.99 13.92
N SER A 33 -2.64 17.39 13.91
CA SER A 33 -2.12 18.43 13.02
C SER A 33 -1.91 17.96 11.57
N SER A 34 -2.06 16.65 11.28
CA SER A 34 -1.96 16.12 9.93
C SER A 34 -3.15 16.56 9.08
N PHE A 35 -2.89 17.00 7.86
CA PHE A 35 -3.94 17.30 6.88
C PHE A 35 -4.80 16.07 6.49
N MET A 36 -4.31 14.87 6.80
CA MET A 36 -5.02 13.61 6.57
C MET A 36 -5.93 13.23 7.75
N TYR A 37 -5.71 13.79 8.93
CA TYR A 37 -6.41 13.38 10.14
C TYR A 37 -7.89 13.78 10.09
N SER A 38 -8.80 12.86 10.38
CA SER A 38 -10.25 13.09 10.33
C SER A 38 -10.74 13.62 8.96
N ASN A 39 -10.08 13.20 7.87
CA ASN A 39 -10.40 13.65 6.52
C ASN A 39 -11.00 12.50 5.67
N PRO A 40 -12.27 12.62 5.20
CA PRO A 40 -12.95 11.56 4.45
C PRO A 40 -12.31 11.24 3.10
N ASP A 41 -11.62 12.20 2.47
CA ASP A 41 -10.90 11.94 1.22
C ASP A 41 -9.76 10.95 1.46
N TRP A 42 -9.04 11.09 2.59
CA TRP A 42 -7.92 10.23 2.95
C TRP A 42 -8.34 8.83 3.40
N ILE A 43 -9.58 8.64 3.82
CA ILE A 43 -10.19 7.30 3.96
C ILE A 43 -10.18 6.62 2.59
N THR A 44 -10.69 7.30 1.55
CA THR A 44 -10.81 6.73 0.20
C THR A 44 -9.44 6.56 -0.45
N TYR A 45 -8.59 7.59 -0.43
CA TYR A 45 -7.26 7.55 -1.03
C TYR A 45 -6.35 6.53 -0.33
N GLY A 46 -6.38 6.45 0.99
CA GLY A 46 -5.61 5.44 1.72
C GLY A 46 -5.99 4.01 1.32
N MET A 47 -7.30 3.73 1.19
CA MET A 47 -7.78 2.44 0.71
C MET A 47 -7.34 2.14 -0.73
N GLN A 48 -7.42 3.12 -1.64
CA GLN A 48 -6.95 2.97 -3.02
C GLN A 48 -5.45 2.67 -3.08
N ILE A 49 -4.64 3.38 -2.29
CA ILE A 49 -3.19 3.15 -2.20
C ILE A 49 -2.90 1.74 -1.65
N ALA A 50 -3.64 1.30 -0.62
CA ALA A 50 -3.49 -0.05 -0.07
C ALA A 50 -3.78 -1.13 -1.12
N ILE A 51 -4.85 -0.96 -1.91
CA ILE A 51 -5.22 -1.86 -3.02
C ILE A 51 -4.12 -1.88 -4.09
N VAL A 52 -3.59 -0.73 -4.48
CA VAL A 52 -2.47 -0.64 -5.43
C VAL A 52 -1.24 -1.39 -4.90
N GLY A 53 -0.91 -1.22 -3.62
CA GLY A 53 0.17 -1.98 -2.97
C GLY A 53 -0.04 -3.50 -3.07
N ALA A 54 -1.25 -3.97 -2.78
CA ALA A 54 -1.60 -5.39 -2.89
C ALA A 54 -1.48 -5.92 -4.33
N ILE A 55 -1.91 -5.15 -5.33
CA ILE A 55 -1.77 -5.53 -6.75
C ILE A 55 -0.30 -5.66 -7.15
N ILE A 56 0.56 -4.73 -6.72
CA ILE A 56 2.00 -4.78 -6.99
C ILE A 56 2.63 -6.03 -6.36
N ILE A 57 2.27 -6.36 -5.11
CA ILE A 57 2.72 -7.60 -4.45
C ILE A 57 2.29 -8.83 -5.25
N ALA A 58 1.01 -8.90 -5.65
CA ALA A 58 0.49 -10.01 -6.43
C ALA A 58 1.23 -10.19 -7.77
N GLY A 59 1.55 -9.09 -8.46
CA GLY A 59 2.38 -9.11 -9.67
C GLY A 59 3.80 -9.62 -9.41
N GLY A 60 4.43 -9.20 -8.31
CA GLY A 60 5.73 -9.70 -7.88
C GLY A 60 5.76 -11.20 -7.56
N ILE A 61 4.72 -11.69 -6.88
CA ILE A 61 4.53 -13.12 -6.62
C ILE A 61 4.33 -13.87 -7.94
N GLY A 62 3.47 -13.37 -8.84
CA GLY A 62 3.24 -13.98 -10.16
C GLY A 62 4.54 -14.13 -10.97
N MET A 63 5.38 -13.10 -10.99
CA MET A 63 6.71 -13.16 -11.62
C MET A 63 7.66 -14.15 -10.97
N SER A 64 7.51 -14.44 -9.68
CA SER A 64 8.33 -15.44 -8.97
C SER A 64 8.02 -16.87 -9.41
N PHE A 65 6.80 -17.11 -9.89
CA PHE A 65 6.36 -18.41 -10.40
C PHE A 65 6.46 -18.55 -11.91
N TYR A 66 6.68 -17.45 -12.63
CA TYR A 66 6.87 -17.47 -14.09
C TYR A 66 8.20 -18.17 -14.43
N LYS A 67 8.13 -19.46 -14.74
CA LYS A 67 9.20 -20.19 -15.40
C LYS A 67 9.19 -19.79 -16.87
N LYS A 68 10.27 -19.20 -17.34
CA LYS A 68 10.52 -18.99 -18.76
C LYS A 68 11.11 -20.31 -19.27
N ASP A 69 10.27 -21.14 -19.87
CA ASP A 69 10.70 -22.33 -20.63
C ASP A 69 11.55 -21.91 -21.84
#